data_AF-A0A168JJA1-F1
#
_entry.id   AF-A0A168JJA1-F1
#
_cell.length_a   1.000
_cell.length_b   1.000
_cell.length_c   1.000
_cell.angle_alpha   90.00
_cell.angle_beta   90.00
_cell.angle_gamma   90.00
#
_symmetry.space_group_name_H-M   'P 1'
#
loop_
_entity.id
_entity.type
_entity.pdbx_description
1 polymer ?
#
loop_
_entity_poly.entity_id
_entity_poly.type
_entity_poly.pdbx_seq_one_letter_code
_entity_poly.pdbx_strand_id
1 'polypeptide(L)'
;MRFAAAVVAFAAAAVVAVPTGKYLVELSLPDAQDYNPNQSLYPQRSLRVIGAFESYYTEETFRTEAIKQCKAEHACSTVIGYLQERSNVVDGSPYPVWFAWLIGGAQATTNDFHHAKGTKNSFIYTINE
;
A
#
# COMPACT_ATOMS: atom_id res chain seq x y z
N MET A 1 65.21 -15.38 20.45
CA MET A 1 63.80 -15.67 20.12
C MET A 1 62.92 -14.62 20.77
N ARG A 2 62.36 -13.67 20.00
CA ARG A 2 61.17 -12.88 20.37
C ARG A 2 60.47 -12.47 19.08
N PHE A 3 59.35 -13.12 18.77
CA PHE A 3 58.42 -12.68 17.73
C PHE A 3 57.40 -11.74 18.39
N ALA A 4 57.31 -10.50 17.94
CA ALA A 4 56.21 -9.61 18.28
C ALA A 4 55.24 -9.61 17.10
N ALA A 5 54.05 -10.17 17.32
CA ALA A 5 52.98 -10.25 16.35
C ALA A 5 52.35 -8.86 16.13
N ALA A 6 52.22 -8.44 14.87
CA ALA A 6 51.47 -7.26 14.49
C ALA A 6 49.98 -7.59 14.43
N VAL A 7 49.18 -6.89 15.24
CA VAL A 7 47.71 -6.97 15.19
C VAL A 7 47.23 -6.01 14.09
N VAL A 8 46.82 -6.57 12.95
CA VAL A 8 46.13 -5.81 11.90
C VAL A 8 44.67 -5.68 12.29
N ALA A 9 44.27 -4.51 12.77
CA ALA A 9 42.86 -4.18 12.98
C ALA A 9 42.20 -3.84 11.64
N PHE A 10 41.38 -4.75 11.11
CA PHE A 10 40.47 -4.43 10.02
C PHE A 10 39.33 -3.58 10.58
N ALA A 11 39.35 -2.28 10.29
CA ALA A 11 38.19 -1.43 10.46
C ALA A 11 37.12 -1.87 9.44
N ALA A 12 36.14 -2.64 9.88
CA ALA A 12 34.95 -2.90 9.09
C ALA A 12 34.20 -1.58 8.93
N ALA A 13 34.20 -1.02 7.71
CA ALA A 13 33.30 0.07 7.37
C ALA A 13 31.87 -0.42 7.58
N ALA A 14 31.19 0.14 8.58
CA ALA A 14 29.76 -0.07 8.77
C ALA A 14 29.05 0.54 7.56
N VAL A 15 28.77 -0.28 6.55
CA VAL A 15 27.81 0.07 5.51
C VAL A 15 26.46 0.10 6.23
N VAL A 16 26.04 1.30 6.63
CA VAL A 16 24.67 1.52 7.09
C VAL A 16 23.79 1.21 5.89
N ALA A 17 23.22 0.00 5.86
CA ALA A 17 22.19 -0.34 4.90
C ALA A 17 21.04 0.64 5.12
N VAL A 18 20.93 1.63 4.24
CA VAL A 18 19.71 2.43 4.13
C VAL A 18 18.63 1.45 3.71
N PRO A 19 17.55 1.25 4.49
CA PRO A 19 16.48 0.39 4.03
C PRO A 19 15.99 0.98 2.71
N THR A 20 16.08 0.19 1.64
CA THR A 20 15.43 0.49 0.37
C THR A 20 13.94 0.53 0.66
N GLY A 21 13.46 1.71 1.04
CA GLY A 21 12.06 1.93 1.34
C GLY A 21 11.24 1.49 0.13
N LYS A 22 10.15 0.75 0.36
CA LYS A 22 9.28 0.29 -0.72
C LYS A 22 8.87 1.46 -1.60
N TYR A 23 9.33 1.43 -2.85
CA TYR A 23 8.94 2.40 -3.86
C TYR A 23 7.60 1.97 -4.44
N LEU A 24 6.55 2.64 -3.99
CA LEU A 24 5.21 2.49 -4.55
C LEU A 24 5.03 3.55 -5.64
N VAL A 25 4.65 3.11 -6.82
CA VAL A 25 4.33 3.97 -7.97
C VAL A 25 2.83 3.90 -8.25
N GLU A 26 2.28 5.01 -8.70
CA GLU A 26 0.87 5.07 -9.07
C GLU A 26 0.62 4.22 -10.31
N LEU A 27 -0.35 3.33 -10.24
CA LEU A 27 -0.86 2.61 -11.39
C LEU A 27 -2.07 3.38 -11.94
N SER A 28 -1.83 4.23 -12.93
CA SER A 28 -2.91 4.96 -13.60
C SER A 28 -3.79 3.96 -14.37
N LEU A 29 -5.05 3.85 -13.95
CA LEU A 29 -6.07 3.12 -14.70
C LEU A 29 -6.77 4.06 -15.69
N PRO A 30 -7.21 3.53 -16.84
CA PRO A 30 -8.01 4.30 -17.79
C PRO A 30 -9.33 4.79 -17.17
N ASP A 31 -9.95 5.81 -17.76
CA ASP A 31 -11.32 6.24 -17.45
C ASP A 31 -11.60 6.67 -15.99
N ALA A 32 -12.87 6.54 -15.58
CA ALA A 32 -13.37 6.96 -14.28
C ALA A 32 -12.72 6.18 -13.15
N GLN A 33 -12.43 6.86 -12.04
CA GLN A 33 -11.72 6.28 -10.90
C GLN A 33 -12.70 5.55 -9.96
N ASP A 34 -13.39 4.52 -10.43
CA ASP A 34 -14.39 3.72 -9.68
C ASP A 34 -14.00 2.24 -9.62
N TYR A 35 -12.75 1.96 -9.24
CA TYR A 35 -12.15 0.64 -9.24
C TYR A 35 -12.10 -0.03 -7.86
N ASN A 36 -12.32 -1.35 -7.85
CA ASN A 36 -12.08 -2.24 -6.71
C ASN A 36 -11.12 -3.39 -7.08
N PRO A 37 -10.41 -3.98 -6.09
CA PRO A 37 -9.64 -5.20 -6.33
C PRO A 37 -10.58 -6.35 -6.71
N ASN A 38 -10.19 -7.15 -7.70
CA ASN A 38 -10.91 -8.38 -8.05
C ASN A 38 -10.39 -9.59 -7.25
N GLN A 39 -10.87 -10.79 -7.61
CA GLN A 39 -10.56 -12.05 -6.92
C GLN A 39 -9.09 -12.50 -7.04
N SER A 40 -8.28 -11.90 -7.93
CA SER A 40 -6.83 -12.16 -7.98
C SER A 40 -6.09 -11.54 -6.80
N LEU A 41 -6.66 -10.49 -6.18
CA LEU A 41 -6.10 -9.77 -5.04
C LEU A 41 -6.89 -10.04 -3.75
N TYR A 42 -8.21 -9.96 -3.79
CA TYR A 42 -9.07 -10.04 -2.62
C TYR A 42 -9.99 -11.26 -2.65
N PRO A 43 -10.14 -12.01 -1.53
CA PRO A 43 -9.55 -11.78 -0.21
C PRO A 43 -8.15 -12.36 0.00
N GLN A 44 -7.63 -13.15 -0.94
CA GLN A 44 -6.50 -14.07 -0.71
C GLN A 44 -5.17 -13.38 -0.40
N ARG A 45 -4.94 -12.17 -0.94
CA ARG A 45 -3.71 -11.39 -0.75
C ARG A 45 -3.94 -10.15 0.12
N SER A 46 -5.16 -9.98 0.63
CA SER A 46 -5.50 -8.89 1.53
C SER A 46 -4.77 -9.07 2.86
N LEU A 47 -3.97 -8.08 3.24
CA LEU A 47 -3.28 -8.05 4.51
C LEU A 47 -4.12 -7.30 5.54
N ARG A 48 -4.69 -6.17 5.11
CA ARG A 48 -5.42 -5.26 5.98
C ARG A 48 -6.35 -4.36 5.18
N VAL A 49 -7.43 -3.94 5.82
CA VAL A 49 -8.27 -2.82 5.38
C VAL A 49 -8.09 -1.63 6.30
N ILE A 50 -8.10 -0.44 5.72
CA ILE A 50 -8.13 0.86 6.40
C ILE A 50 -9.46 1.50 6.02
N GLY A 51 -10.20 2.00 7.01
CA GLY A 51 -11.48 2.67 6.81
C GLY A 51 -11.54 3.99 7.57
N ALA A 52 -12.10 5.03 6.96
CA ALA A 52 -12.36 6.30 7.62
C ALA A 52 -13.59 7.00 7.00
N PHE A 53 -14.37 7.72 7.80
CA PHE A 53 -15.44 8.55 7.22
C PHE A 53 -14.86 9.66 6.36
N GLU A 54 -15.54 9.99 5.26
CA GLU A 54 -15.16 11.08 4.34
C GLU A 54 -14.94 12.42 5.07
N SER A 55 -15.73 12.70 6.11
CA SER A 55 -15.63 13.94 6.88
C SER A 55 -14.28 14.15 7.58
N TYR A 56 -13.49 13.09 7.80
CA TYR A 56 -12.20 13.19 8.48
C TYR A 56 -11.01 13.27 7.51
N TYR A 57 -11.21 12.93 6.25
CA TYR A 57 -10.12 12.86 5.26
C TYR A 57 -10.56 13.37 3.89
N THR A 58 -9.70 14.19 3.29
CA THR A 58 -9.70 14.39 1.85
C THR A 58 -9.13 13.15 1.14
N GLU A 59 -9.36 13.03 -0.16
CA GLU A 59 -8.75 11.97 -0.97
C GLU A 59 -7.22 11.92 -0.82
N GLU A 60 -6.57 13.08 -0.92
CA GLU A 60 -5.12 13.21 -0.82
C GLU A 60 -4.58 12.77 0.54
N THR A 61 -5.25 13.19 1.63
CA THR A 61 -4.82 12.85 2.99
C THR A 61 -5.07 11.37 3.29
N PHE A 62 -6.18 10.81 2.82
CA PHE A 62 -6.46 9.39 2.97
C PHE A 62 -5.48 8.52 2.16
N ARG A 63 -5.22 8.89 0.91
CA ARG A 63 -4.21 8.27 0.04
C ARG A 63 -2.84 8.26 0.70
N THR A 64 -2.42 9.41 1.25
CA THR A 64 -1.13 9.55 1.93
C THR A 64 -1.02 8.62 3.13
N GLU A 65 -2.07 8.54 3.95
CA GLU A 65 -2.10 7.65 5.12
C GLU A 65 -2.10 6.17 4.70
N ALA A 66 -2.86 5.80 3.66
CA ALA A 66 -2.87 4.42 3.15
C ALA A 66 -1.49 3.99 2.61
N ILE A 67 -0.83 4.84 1.82
CA ILE A 67 0.54 4.61 1.32
C ILE A 67 1.52 4.46 2.48
N LYS A 68 1.43 5.35 3.47
CA LYS A 68 2.29 5.29 4.67
C LYS A 68 2.11 3.98 5.42
N GLN A 69 0.88 3.50 5.60
CA GLN A 69 0.63 2.22 6.26
C GLN A 69 1.13 1.03 5.44
N CYS A 70 1.00 1.05 4.11
CA CYS A 70 1.61 0.02 3.25
C CYS A 70 3.13 -0.01 3.37
N LYS A 71 3.79 1.16 3.42
CA LYS A 71 5.24 1.23 3.60
C LYS A 71 5.69 0.67 4.95
N ALA A 72 4.86 0.79 5.99
CA ALA A 72 5.12 0.21 7.31
C ALA A 72 4.83 -1.30 7.37
N GLU A 73 3.93 -1.81 6.53
CA GLU A 73 3.58 -3.23 6.45
C GLU A 73 4.59 -3.98 5.56
N HIS A 74 5.44 -4.83 6.14
CA HIS A 74 6.52 -5.53 5.44
C HIS A 74 6.03 -6.43 4.29
N ALA A 75 4.81 -6.98 4.36
CA ALA A 75 4.27 -7.79 3.27
C ALA A 75 3.57 -6.98 2.16
N CYS A 76 3.26 -5.70 2.38
CA CYS A 76 2.44 -4.91 1.45
C CYS A 76 3.18 -4.55 0.17
N SER A 77 2.60 -4.89 -0.98
CA SER A 77 3.12 -4.58 -2.31
C SER A 77 2.17 -3.71 -3.14
N THR A 78 0.90 -3.63 -2.75
CA THR A 78 -0.11 -2.83 -3.46
C THR A 78 -1.07 -2.18 -2.47
N VAL A 79 -1.47 -0.95 -2.75
CA VAL A 79 -2.57 -0.23 -2.12
C VAL A 79 -3.61 0.08 -3.19
N ILE A 80 -4.85 -0.29 -2.94
CA ILE A 80 -6.02 0.25 -3.66
C ILE A 80 -6.90 0.93 -2.63
N GLY A 81 -7.15 2.21 -2.80
CA GLY A 81 -8.14 2.92 -2.00
C GLY A 81 -9.17 3.62 -2.86
N TYR A 82 -10.31 3.91 -2.27
CA TYR A 82 -11.48 4.47 -2.93
C TYR A 82 -12.46 5.04 -1.91
N LEU A 83 -13.35 5.91 -2.36
CA LEU A 83 -14.50 6.37 -1.59
C LEU A 83 -15.71 5.52 -1.97
N GLN A 84 -16.27 4.83 -0.99
CA GLN A 84 -17.50 4.09 -1.14
C GLN A 84 -18.67 4.93 -0.65
N GLU A 85 -19.69 5.15 -1.49
CA GLU A 85 -20.82 6.04 -1.18
C GLU A 85 -21.67 5.53 -0.02
N ARG A 86 -21.76 4.20 0.14
CA ARG A 86 -22.45 3.51 1.24
C ARG A 86 -21.72 2.22 1.57
N SER A 87 -21.45 1.98 2.85
CA SER A 87 -20.76 0.77 3.27
C SER A 87 -21.56 -0.02 4.28
N ASN A 88 -21.62 -1.33 4.07
CA ASN A 88 -22.08 -2.29 5.07
C ASN A 88 -20.90 -2.82 5.92
N VAL A 89 -19.66 -2.46 5.60
CA VAL A 89 -18.45 -2.89 6.31
C VAL A 89 -18.18 -1.98 7.51
N VAL A 90 -18.41 -0.67 7.35
CA VAL A 90 -18.60 0.23 8.49
C VAL A 90 -20.08 0.16 8.85
N ASP A 91 -20.37 -0.70 9.83
CA ASP A 91 -21.71 -1.15 10.18
C ASP A 91 -22.72 0.01 10.23
N GLY A 92 -23.64 0.03 9.26
CA GLY A 92 -24.77 0.97 9.21
C GLY A 92 -24.49 2.40 8.76
N SER A 93 -23.32 2.74 8.20
CA SER A 93 -23.07 4.13 7.76
C SER A 93 -23.91 4.52 6.54
N PRO A 94 -24.85 5.48 6.65
CA PRO A 94 -25.50 6.07 5.47
C PRO A 94 -24.59 7.05 4.72
N TYR A 95 -23.37 7.28 5.25
CA TYR A 95 -22.43 8.28 4.77
C TYR A 95 -21.29 7.63 3.97
N PRO A 96 -20.67 8.38 3.04
CA PRO A 96 -19.50 7.93 2.31
C PRO A 96 -18.31 7.61 3.24
N VAL A 97 -17.62 6.52 2.93
CA VAL A 97 -16.48 6.01 3.70
C VAL A 97 -15.31 5.76 2.75
N TRP A 98 -14.15 6.29 3.10
CA TRP A 98 -12.90 5.93 2.47
C TRP A 98 -12.48 4.52 2.89
N PHE A 99 -12.12 3.69 1.93
CA PHE A 99 -11.49 2.39 2.14
C PHE A 99 -10.15 2.33 1.44
N ALA A 100 -9.19 1.65 2.06
CA ALA A 100 -7.97 1.20 1.38
C ALA A 100 -7.64 -0.23 1.77
N TRP A 101 -7.40 -1.07 0.77
CA TRP A 101 -6.89 -2.42 0.94
C TRP A 101 -5.37 -2.41 0.77
N LEU A 102 -4.68 -2.88 1.80
CA LEU A 102 -3.26 -3.19 1.75
C LEU A 102 -3.14 -4.65 1.29
N ILE A 103 -2.47 -4.86 0.17
CA ILE A 103 -2.37 -6.14 -0.52
C ILE A 103 -0.92 -6.54 -0.62
N GLY A 104 -0.61 -7.80 -0.33
CA GLY A 104 0.74 -8.36 -0.45
C GLY A 104 0.95 -9.20 -1.70
N GLY A 105 2.17 -9.72 -1.89
CA GLY A 105 2.53 -10.61 -3.01
C GLY A 105 3.09 -9.87 -4.24
N ALA A 106 2.94 -10.46 -5.42
CA ALA A 106 3.48 -9.92 -6.69
C ALA A 106 2.96 -8.52 -7.03
N GLN A 107 3.67 -7.78 -7.88
CA GLN A 107 3.19 -6.48 -8.39
C GLN A 107 1.78 -6.62 -9.00
N ALA A 108 0.85 -5.74 -8.60
CA ALA A 108 -0.48 -5.69 -9.21
C ALA A 108 -0.45 -4.97 -10.56
N THR A 109 -1.32 -5.39 -11.46
CA THR A 109 -1.49 -4.88 -12.82
C THR A 109 -2.90 -4.36 -13.02
N THR A 110 -3.15 -3.70 -14.14
CA THR A 110 -4.48 -3.17 -14.47
C THR A 110 -5.57 -4.25 -14.52
N ASN A 111 -5.21 -5.50 -14.84
CA ASN A 111 -6.13 -6.64 -14.90
C ASN A 111 -6.60 -7.13 -13.52
N ASP A 112 -5.99 -6.65 -12.44
CA ASP A 112 -6.33 -7.05 -11.06
C ASP A 112 -7.45 -6.18 -10.46
N PHE A 113 -7.97 -5.23 -11.24
CA PHE A 113 -8.99 -4.27 -10.83
C PHE A 113 -10.19 -4.32 -11.76
N HIS A 114 -11.35 -3.89 -11.27
CA HIS A 114 -12.59 -3.82 -12.04
C HIS A 114 -13.44 -2.65 -11.55
N HIS A 115 -14.29 -2.11 -12.43
CA HIS A 115 -15.25 -1.08 -12.05
C HIS A 115 -16.28 -1.61 -11.06
N ALA A 116 -16.59 -0.81 -10.05
CA ALA A 116 -17.54 -1.16 -9.00
C ALA A 116 -18.50 -0.02 -8.72
N LYS A 117 -19.80 -0.27 -8.94
CA LYS A 117 -20.87 0.70 -8.67
C LYS A 117 -20.84 1.19 -7.21
N GLY A 118 -20.99 2.51 -7.02
CA GLY A 118 -20.97 3.14 -5.70
C GLY A 118 -19.55 3.37 -5.15
N THR A 119 -18.53 3.18 -5.99
CA THR A 119 -17.13 3.51 -5.74
C THR A 119 -16.77 4.74 -6.55
N LYS A 120 -15.93 5.62 -6.00
CA LYS A 120 -15.37 6.78 -6.70
C LYS A 120 -14.00 7.13 -6.13
N ASN A 121 -13.27 8.01 -6.82
CA ASN A 121 -11.98 8.54 -6.36
C ASN A 121 -10.97 7.44 -6.00
N SER A 122 -10.96 6.39 -6.82
CA SER A 122 -10.07 5.25 -6.64
C SER A 122 -8.63 5.67 -6.94
N PHE A 123 -7.69 5.13 -6.19
CA PHE A 123 -6.26 5.33 -6.40
C PHE A 123 -5.54 4.01 -6.15
N ILE A 124 -4.55 3.71 -7.00
CA ILE A 124 -3.79 2.48 -6.90
C ILE A 124 -2.31 2.80 -6.89
N TYR A 125 -1.60 2.23 -5.94
CA TYR A 125 -0.15 2.29 -5.85
C TYR A 125 0.39 0.88 -5.72
N THR A 126 1.36 0.51 -6.55
CA THR A 126 1.99 -0.81 -6.51
C THR A 126 3.50 -0.67 -6.47
N ILE A 127 4.20 -1.69 -5.97
CA ILE A 127 5.67 -1.76 -6.07
C ILE A 127 6.11 -1.58 -7.52
N ASN A 128 7.26 -0.95 -7.71
CA ASN A 128 7.97 -0.92 -8.98
C ASN A 128 9.14 -1.90 -8.87
N GLU A 129 9.14 -2.95 -9.69
CA GLU A 129 10.27 -3.91 -9.79
C GLU A 129 11.41 -3.35 -10.65
#